data_AF-A0A077NE64-F1
#
_entry.id   AF-A0A077NE64-F1
#
_cell.length_a   1.000
_cell.length_b   1.000
_cell.length_c   1.000
_cell.angle_alpha   90.00
_cell.angle_beta   90.00
_cell.angle_gamma   90.00
#
_symmetry.space_group_name_H-M   'P 1'
#
loop_
_entity.id
_entity.type
_entity.pdbx_description
1 polymer ?
#
loop_
_entity_poly.entity_id
_entity_poly.type
_entity_poly.pdbx_seq_one_letter_code
_entity_poly.pdbx_strand_id
1 'polypeptide(L)' 'MNHEQFIEKNIQAELTKLGFSLSIAGMASDRAVEHYRRSGSASRKGKKFEDCLSVAKAWASKYSVEKPKKK' A
#
# COMPACT_ATOMS: atom_id res chain seq x y z
N MET A 1 -2.32 -6.88 17.00
CA MET A 1 -2.39 -6.44 15.60
C MET A 1 -1.80 -7.53 14.73
N ASN A 2 -2.54 -8.02 13.73
CA ASN A 2 -1.99 -8.92 12.71
C ASN A 2 -1.04 -8.14 11.79
N HIS A 3 -0.06 -8.81 11.19
CA HIS A 3 0.85 -8.17 10.22
C HIS A 3 0.12 -7.54 9.05
N GLU A 4 -1.02 -8.11 8.64
CA GLU A 4 -1.89 -7.57 7.59
C GLU A 4 -2.43 -6.18 7.95
N GLN A 5 -3.00 -6.03 9.15
CA GLN A 5 -3.51 -4.73 9.64
C GLN A 5 -2.39 -3.70 9.78
N PHE A 6 -1.18 -4.14 10.16
CA PHE A 6 -0.02 -3.26 10.19
C PHE A 6 0.32 -2.74 8.78
N ILE A 7 0.36 -3.63 7.78
CA ILE A 7 0.64 -3.26 6.39
C ILE A 7 -0.43 -2.32 5.85
N GLU A 8 -1.71 -2.65 6.08
CA GLU A 8 -2.84 -1.84 5.65
C GLU A 8 -2.75 -0.41 6.17
N LYS A 9 -2.60 -0.24 7.49
CA LYS A 9 -2.55 1.09 8.12
C LYS A 9 -1.32 1.90 7.73
N ASN A 10 -0.15 1.26 7.64
CA ASN A 10 1.07 1.97 7.22
C ASN A 10 0.98 2.42 5.77
N ILE A 11 0.53 1.55 4.85
CA ILE A 11 0.38 1.90 3.44
C ILE A 11 -0.67 3.00 3.25
N GLN A 12 -1.81 2.90 3.94
CA GLN A 12 -2.84 3.94 3.87
C GLN A 12 -2.31 5.28 4.39
N ALA A 13 -1.52 5.30 5.47
CA ALA A 13 -0.89 6.50 5.99
C ALA A 13 0.16 7.07 5.01
N GLU A 14 1.00 6.23 4.42
CA GLU A 14 2.00 6.64 3.42
C GLU A 14 1.34 7.25 2.18
N LEU A 15 0.28 6.61 1.66
CA LEU A 15 -0.43 7.09 0.47
C LEU A 15 -1.19 8.38 0.75
N THR A 16 -1.83 8.48 1.92
CA THR A 16 -2.48 9.73 2.33
C THR A 16 -1.45 10.86 2.47
N LYS A 17 -0.26 10.57 3.02
CA LYS A 17 0.85 11.54 3.12
C LYS A 17 1.40 11.96 1.75
N LEU A 18 1.32 11.09 0.75
CA LEU A 18 1.68 11.40 -0.64
C LEU A 18 0.60 12.22 -1.37
N GLY A 19 -0.55 12.48 -0.74
CA GLY A 19 -1.66 13.25 -1.32
C GLY A 19 -2.62 12.42 -2.16
N PHE A 20 -2.59 11.09 -2.05
CA PHE A 20 -3.62 10.24 -2.66
C PHE A 20 -4.93 10.32 -1.87
N SER A 21 -6.05 10.16 -2.57
CA SER A 21 -7.38 10.08 -1.94
C SER A 21 -7.49 8.86 -1.03
N LEU A 22 -8.29 8.97 0.04
CA LEU A 22 -8.64 7.87 0.93
C LEU A 22 -9.17 6.63 0.18
N SER A 23 -9.91 6.82 -0.93
CA SER A 23 -10.36 5.71 -1.78
C SER A 23 -9.19 4.97 -2.44
N ILE A 24 -8.22 5.70 -2.99
CA ILE A 24 -7.04 5.10 -3.62
C ILE A 24 -6.16 4.46 -2.55
N ALA A 25 -6.00 5.12 -1.39
CA ALA A 25 -5.21 4.61 -0.28
C ALA A 25 -5.79 3.30 0.28
N GLY A 26 -7.11 3.20 0.43
CA GLY A 26 -7.81 1.99 0.88
C GLY A 26 -7.76 0.84 -0.12
N MET A 27 -7.92 1.11 -1.41
CA MET A 27 -7.80 0.05 -2.43
C MET A 27 -6.36 -0.45 -2.57
N ALA A 28 -5.38 0.46 -2.50
CA ALA A 28 -3.97 0.10 -2.60
C ALA A 28 -3.48 -0.67 -1.35
N SER A 29 -3.98 -0.33 -0.16
CA SER A 29 -3.67 -1.06 1.08
C SER A 29 -4.25 -2.48 1.07
N ASP A 30 -5.50 -2.66 0.64
CA ASP A 30 -6.12 -3.99 0.47
C ASP A 30 -5.32 -4.86 -0.51
N ARG A 31 -4.91 -4.29 -1.66
CA ARG A 31 -4.08 -4.98 -2.65
C ARG A 31 -2.74 -5.43 -2.07
N ALA A 32 -2.13 -4.60 -1.25
CA ALA A 32 -0.86 -4.90 -0.61
C ALA A 32 -0.99 -5.97 0.47
N VAL A 33 -2.11 -5.99 1.21
CA VAL A 33 -2.44 -7.06 2.16
C VAL A 33 -2.67 -8.38 1.44
N GLU A 34 -3.41 -8.38 0.32
CA GLU A 34 -3.58 -9.57 -0.52
C GLU A 34 -2.22 -10.08 -1.01
N HIS A 35 -1.34 -9.18 -1.46
CA HIS A 35 0.01 -9.52 -1.89
C HIS A 35 0.83 -10.12 -0.74
N TYR A 36 0.77 -9.52 0.45
CA TYR A 36 1.44 -10.04 1.65
C TYR A 36 0.95 -11.45 2.02
N ARG A 37 -0.37 -11.67 1.97
CA ARG A 37 -1.01 -12.94 2.28
C ARG A 37 -0.65 -14.02 1.25
N ARG A 38 -0.64 -13.68 -0.04
CA ARG A 38 -0.22 -14.59 -1.14
C ARG A 38 1.26 -14.88 -1.11
N SER A 39 2.10 -13.90 -0.76
CA SER A 39 3.54 -14.04 -0.56
C SER A 39 3.87 -14.72 0.79
N GLY A 40 2.91 -15.47 1.35
CA GLY A 40 2.96 -16.18 2.62
C GLY A 40 4.32 -16.84 2.86
N SER A 41 4.98 -16.44 3.95
CA SER A 41 6.24 -16.98 4.46
C SER A 41 7.49 -17.04 3.54
N ALA A 42 7.40 -16.73 2.23
CA ALA A 42 8.43 -17.14 1.27
C ALA A 42 9.66 -16.22 1.11
N SER A 43 9.70 -15.03 1.69
CA SER A 43 10.85 -14.13 1.46
C SER A 43 11.29 -13.39 2.71
N ARG A 44 12.50 -13.75 3.14
CA ARG A 44 13.49 -13.01 3.94
C ARG A 44 12.89 -11.87 4.78
N LYS A 45 12.60 -12.22 6.03
CA LYS A 45 12.34 -11.38 7.21
C LYS A 45 13.02 -10.00 7.08
N GLY A 46 12.34 -9.01 6.51
CA GLY A 46 12.89 -7.68 6.29
C GLY A 46 12.21 -6.86 5.18
N LYS A 47 12.02 -7.43 3.98
CA LYS A 47 11.60 -6.64 2.80
C LYS A 47 10.11 -6.71 2.42
N LYS A 48 9.29 -7.49 3.14
CA LYS A 48 7.89 -7.68 2.75
C LYS A 48 7.06 -6.40 2.80
N PHE A 49 7.31 -5.53 3.78
CA PHE A 49 6.60 -4.25 3.86
C PHE A 49 7.00 -3.33 2.71
N GLU A 50 8.30 -3.21 2.41
CA GLU A 50 8.78 -2.40 1.29
C GLU A 50 8.20 -2.85 -0.06
N ASP A 51 8.12 -4.17 -0.25
CA ASP A 51 7.54 -4.78 -1.45
C ASP A 51 6.03 -4.46 -1.57
N CYS A 52 5.28 -4.65 -0.47
CA CYS A 52 3.88 -4.29 -0.37
C CYS A 52 3.65 -2.78 -0.61
N LEU A 53 4.52 -1.93 -0.06
CA LEU A 53 4.46 -0.48 -0.22
C LEU A 53 4.78 -0.06 -1.66
N SER A 54 5.74 -0.73 -2.32
CA SER A 54 6.08 -0.50 -3.72
C SER A 54 4.90 -0.84 -4.64
N VAL A 55 4.26 -2.01 -4.43
CA VAL A 55 3.06 -2.43 -5.16
C VAL A 55 1.92 -1.44 -4.95
N ALA A 56 1.67 -1.04 -3.70
CA ALA A 56 0.63 -0.07 -3.37
C ALA A 56 0.87 1.30 -4.03
N LYS A 57 2.10 1.81 -4.01
CA LYS A 57 2.47 3.07 -4.68
C LYS A 57 2.32 2.98 -6.19
N ALA A 58 2.77 1.88 -6.80
CA ALA A 58 2.63 1.67 -8.24
C ALA A 58 1.15 1.59 -8.66
N TRP A 59 0.33 0.91 -7.85
CA TRP A 59 -1.11 0.85 -8.06
C TRP A 59 -1.76 2.24 -7.89
N ALA A 60 -1.48 2.92 -6.78
CA ALA A 60 -1.99 4.28 -6.53
C ALA A 60 -1.58 5.24 -7.66
N SER A 61 -0.34 5.18 -8.13
CA SER A 61 0.12 6.01 -9.25
C SER A 61 -0.59 5.70 -10.58
N LYS A 62 -1.04 4.45 -10.80
CA LYS A 62 -1.80 4.08 -12.00
C LYS A 62 -3.27 4.48 -11.92
N TYR A 63 -3.86 4.42 -10.73
CA TYR A 63 -5.28 4.66 -10.51
C TYR A 63 -5.62 6.08 -10.04
N SER A 64 -4.63 6.85 -9.59
CA SER A 64 -4.77 8.29 -9.39
C SER A 64 -4.84 8.97 -10.75
N VAL A 65 -6.02 8.93 -11.37
CA VAL A 65 -6.35 9.63 -12.62
C VAL A 65 -6.12 11.14 -12.48
N GLU A 66 -6.14 11.64 -11.24
CA GLU A 66 -5.66 12.95 -10.86
C GLU A 66 -4.36 12.77 -10.08
N LYS A 67 -3.21 13.11 -10.68
CA LYS A 67 -1.99 13.39 -9.90
C LYS A 67 -2.37 14.31 -8.73
N PRO A 68 -1.78 14.16 -7.52
CA PRO A 68 -2.15 14.97 -6.37
C PRO A 68 -2.13 16.44 -6.80
N LYS A 69 -3.31 17.06 -6.77
CA LYS A 69 -3.49 18.50 -6.97
C LYS A 69 -2.64 19.15 -5.88
N LYS A 70 -1.44 19.61 -6.26
CA LYS A 70 -0.69 20.60 -5.48
C LYS A 70 -1.65 21.76 -5.27
N LYS A 71 -2.13 21.93 -4.04
CA LYS A 71 -2.81 23.14 -3.60
C LYS A 71 -1.80 24.01 -2.90
#